data_AF-A0A346RHQ4-F1
#
_entry.id   AF-A0A346RHQ4-F1
#
_cell.length_a   1.000
_cell.length_b   1.000
_cell.length_c   1.000
_cell.angle_alpha   90.00
_cell.angle_beta   90.00
_cell.angle_gamma   90.00
#
_symmetry.space_group_name_H-M   'P 1'
#
loop_
_entity.id
_entity.type
_entity.pdbx_description
1 polymer ?
#
loop_
_entity_poly.entity_id
_entity_poly.type
_entity_poly.pdbx_seq_one_letter_code
_entity_poly.pdbx_strand_id
1 'polypeptide(L)'
;MLILYSLMLILSLMLMSLNHPISISAVLLVQTILISITSGLLNHTFWFSYIIFIIMVGGLMIIFMYMTSIASNEKFKINYKMIFILTPISSIFLMNMQNQWYSTHMINNYLTLMKNYPFYMHFIKYFSFPMMLTTIGLTIFLFFIMVASIKIVAISQGPLRQKF
;
A
#
# COMPACT_ATOMS: atom_id res chain seq x y z
N MET A 1 -15.48 -5.08 -7.14
CA MET A 1 -14.12 -5.05 -7.71
C MET A 1 -13.89 -3.84 -8.60
N LEU A 2 -14.64 -3.65 -9.69
CA LEU A 2 -14.47 -2.49 -10.59
C LEU A 2 -14.52 -1.13 -9.88
N ILE A 3 -15.45 -0.93 -8.94
CA ILE A 3 -15.53 0.29 -8.12
C ILE A 3 -14.26 0.51 -7.27
N LEU A 4 -13.70 -0.55 -6.71
CA LEU A 4 -12.48 -0.45 -5.91
C LEU A 4 -11.28 -0.11 -6.80
N TYR A 5 -11.19 -0.71 -7.99
CA TYR A 5 -10.14 -0.37 -8.96
C TYR A 5 -10.27 1.05 -9.50
N SER A 6 -11.49 1.55 -9.72
CA SER A 6 -11.69 2.95 -10.12
C SER A 6 -11.27 3.90 -9.00
N LEU A 7 -11.64 3.63 -7.73
CA LEU A 7 -11.16 4.40 -6.57
C LEU A 7 -9.64 4.42 -6.45
N MET A 8 -8.99 3.28 -6.69
CA MET A 8 -7.53 3.15 -6.69
C MET A 8 -6.86 4.00 -7.76
N LEU A 9 -7.40 4.01 -8.99
CA LEU A 9 -6.88 4.84 -10.08
C LEU A 9 -6.99 6.33 -9.74
N ILE A 10 -8.09 6.74 -9.12
CA ILE A 10 -8.32 8.14 -8.73
C ILE A 10 -7.27 8.59 -7.73
N LEU A 11 -7.03 7.81 -6.68
CA LEU A 11 -6.04 8.15 -5.66
C LEU A 11 -4.63 8.23 -6.25
N SER A 12 -4.30 7.35 -7.22
CA SER A 12 -3.01 7.40 -7.91
C SER A 12 -2.82 8.66 -8.77
N LEU A 13 -3.87 9.14 -9.44
CA LEU A 13 -3.83 10.40 -10.18
C LEU A 13 -3.77 11.61 -9.23
N MET A 14 -4.46 11.54 -8.09
CA MET A 14 -4.39 12.58 -7.06
C MET A 14 -2.98 12.72 -6.48
N LEU A 15 -2.26 11.60 -6.27
CA LEU A 15 -0.87 11.62 -5.79
C LEU A 15 0.06 12.42 -6.69
N MET A 16 -0.10 12.36 -8.01
CA MET A 16 0.75 13.13 -8.95
C MET A 16 0.60 14.65 -8.80
N SER A 17 -0.49 15.12 -8.18
CA SER A 17 -0.81 16.55 -8.07
C SER A 17 -0.59 17.15 -6.68
N LEU A 18 -0.23 16.32 -5.69
CA LEU A 18 -0.03 16.74 -4.31
C LEU A 18 1.44 17.07 -4.04
N ASN A 19 1.67 18.24 -3.43
CA ASN A 19 3.02 18.70 -3.10
C ASN A 19 3.34 18.57 -1.61
N HIS A 20 2.33 18.64 -0.74
CA HIS A 20 2.57 18.66 0.70
C HIS A 20 2.80 17.24 1.24
N PRO A 21 3.89 16.97 1.99
CA PRO A 21 4.25 15.63 2.46
C PRO A 21 3.14 14.97 3.30
N ILE A 22 2.48 15.75 4.16
CA ILE A 22 1.33 15.28 4.94
C ILE A 22 0.18 14.80 4.02
N SER A 23 -0.18 15.57 2.98
CA SER A 23 -1.24 15.15 2.06
C SER A 23 -0.87 13.92 1.24
N ILE A 24 0.40 13.80 0.85
CA ILE A 24 0.90 12.61 0.15
C ILE A 24 0.76 11.39 1.06
N SER A 25 1.16 11.50 2.34
CA SER A 25 1.04 10.41 3.32
C SER A 25 -0.41 10.01 3.59
N ALA A 26 -1.33 10.97 3.64
CA ALA A 26 -2.75 10.70 3.87
C ALA A 26 -3.40 9.98 2.69
N VAL A 27 -3.12 10.41 1.45
CA VAL A 27 -3.62 9.73 0.25
C VAL A 27 -3.03 8.33 0.11
N LEU A 28 -1.74 8.16 0.42
CA LEU A 28 -1.09 6.84 0.45
C LEU A 28 -1.75 5.90 1.47
N LEU A 29 -2.10 6.38 2.68
CA LEU A 29 -2.80 5.55 3.67
C LEU A 29 -4.13 5.02 3.12
N VAL A 30 -4.97 5.90 2.53
CA VAL A 30 -6.25 5.48 1.95
C VAL A 30 -6.04 4.48 0.80
N GLN A 31 -5.03 4.72 -0.05
CA GLN A 31 -4.69 3.81 -1.13
C GLN A 31 -4.24 2.44 -0.61
N THR A 32 -3.41 2.38 0.45
CA THR A 32 -2.96 1.10 1.03
C THR A 32 -4.10 0.29 1.63
N ILE A 33 -5.10 0.94 2.23
CA ILE A 33 -6.32 0.27 2.72
C ILE A 33 -7.10 -0.35 1.56
N LEU A 34 -7.24 0.37 0.44
CA LEU A 34 -7.95 -0.16 -0.73
C LEU A 34 -7.18 -1.31 -1.41
N ILE A 35 -5.85 -1.28 -1.43
CA ILE A 35 -5.00 -2.39 -1.91
C ILE A 35 -5.17 -3.62 -1.02
N SER A 36 -5.15 -3.47 0.30
CA SER A 36 -5.30 -4.62 1.20
C SER A 36 -6.68 -5.26 1.06
N ILE A 37 -7.75 -4.47 0.91
CA ILE A 37 -9.11 -4.99 0.68
C ILE A 37 -9.19 -5.72 -0.67
N THR A 38 -8.68 -5.12 -1.75
CA THR A 38 -8.74 -5.75 -3.08
C THR A 38 -7.92 -7.04 -3.16
N SER A 39 -6.71 -7.06 -2.59
CA SER A 39 -5.88 -8.27 -2.52
C SER A 39 -6.50 -9.36 -1.63
N GLY A 40 -7.21 -8.99 -0.56
CA GLY A 40 -7.94 -9.91 0.29
C GLY A 40 -9.12 -10.57 -0.44
N LEU A 41 -9.84 -9.79 -1.26
CA LEU A 41 -10.95 -10.28 -2.07
C LEU A 41 -10.50 -11.14 -3.28
N LEU A 42 -9.25 -11.00 -3.75
CA LEU A 42 -8.67 -11.83 -4.82
C LEU A 42 -8.17 -13.19 -4.31
N ASN A 43 -7.73 -13.26 -3.06
CA ASN A 43 -7.11 -14.45 -2.49
C ASN A 43 -8.10 -15.28 -1.67
N HIS A 44 -7.83 -16.58 -1.55
CA HIS A 44 -8.65 -17.49 -0.73
C HIS A 44 -8.67 -17.12 0.77
N THR A 45 -7.59 -16.51 1.25
CA THR A 45 -7.40 -16.15 2.66
C THR A 45 -6.83 -14.75 2.76
N PHE A 46 -7.27 -14.01 3.77
CA PHE A 46 -6.86 -12.62 4.01
C PHE A 46 -5.44 -12.47 4.57
N TRP A 47 -4.70 -13.55 4.81
CA TRP A 47 -3.35 -13.48 5.41
C TRP A 47 -2.38 -12.58 4.64
N PHE A 48 -2.33 -12.70 3.31
CA PHE A 48 -1.47 -11.83 2.50
C PHE A 48 -1.91 -10.36 2.55
N SER A 49 -3.22 -10.09 2.51
CA SER A 49 -3.73 -8.71 2.65
C SER A 49 -3.41 -8.08 4.00
N TYR A 50 -3.42 -8.87 5.09
CA TYR A 50 -3.02 -8.40 6.41
C TYR A 50 -1.53 -8.06 6.47
N ILE A 51 -0.67 -8.92 5.92
CA ILE A 51 0.79 -8.65 5.88
C ILE A 51 1.09 -7.38 5.08
N ILE A 52 0.45 -7.19 3.91
CA ILE A 52 0.61 -5.98 3.09
C ILE A 52 0.17 -4.74 3.88
N PHE A 53 -0.97 -4.80 4.58
CA PHE A 53 -1.46 -3.68 5.36
C PHE A 53 -0.49 -3.27 6.46
N ILE A 54 0.00 -4.22 7.27
CA ILE A 54 0.88 -3.94 8.40
C ILE A 54 2.21 -3.34 7.93
N ILE A 55 2.84 -3.93 6.91
CA ILE A 55 4.14 -3.47 6.42
C ILE A 55 4.02 -2.05 5.83
N MET A 56 2.99 -1.79 5.03
CA MET A 56 2.82 -0.49 4.38
C MET A 56 2.46 0.62 5.36
N VAL A 57 1.55 0.37 6.30
CA VAL A 57 1.17 1.37 7.32
C VAL A 57 2.35 1.64 8.26
N GLY A 58 3.11 0.61 8.66
CA GLY A 58 4.31 0.77 9.47
C GLY A 58 5.35 1.68 8.82
N GLY A 59 5.63 1.48 7.52
CA GLY A 59 6.54 2.35 6.77
C GLY A 59 6.04 3.80 6.64
N LEU A 60 4.74 3.99 6.42
CA LEU A 60 4.14 5.32 6.32
C LEU A 60 4.20 6.10 7.63
N MET A 61 4.04 5.44 8.78
CA MET A 61 4.16 6.11 10.09
C MET A 61 5.57 6.63 10.35
N ILE A 62 6.62 5.91 9.92
CA ILE A 62 8.01 6.36 10.05
C ILE A 62 8.25 7.62 9.20
N ILE A 63 7.75 7.64 7.96
CA ILE A 63 7.84 8.81 7.07
C ILE A 63 7.07 10.00 7.66
N PHE A 64 5.90 9.75 8.25
CA PHE A 64 5.10 10.79 8.91
C PHE A 64 5.87 11.43 10.08
N MET A 65 6.47 10.63 10.96
CA MET A 65 7.31 11.14 12.06
C MET A 65 8.50 11.96 11.57
N TYR A 66 9.17 11.50 10.50
CA TYR A 66 10.29 12.23 9.92
C TYR A 66 9.86 13.60 9.40
N MET A 67 8.77 13.67 8.64
CA MET A 67 8.30 14.91 8.04
C MET A 67 7.80 15.93 9.06
N THR A 68 7.10 15.50 10.12
CA THR A 68 6.67 16.41 11.19
C THR A 68 7.84 16.95 12.02
N SER A 69 8.97 16.21 12.07
CA SER A 69 10.18 16.67 12.77
C SER A 69 10.98 17.72 12.00
N ILE A 70 10.80 17.82 10.68
CA ILE A 70 11.65 18.65 9.79
C ILE A 70 10.92 19.87 9.23
N ALA A 71 9.62 19.77 8.96
CA ALA A 71 8.88 20.86 8.34
C ALA A 71 8.10 21.69 9.37
N SER A 72 8.22 23.03 9.28
CA SER A 72 7.23 23.94 9.86
C SER A 72 5.88 23.72 9.19
N ASN A 73 4.77 23.70 9.94
CA ASN A 73 3.40 23.53 9.44
C ASN A 73 3.01 24.59 8.40
N GLU A 74 3.41 24.40 7.14
CA GLU A 74 3.00 25.27 6.05
C GLU A 74 1.49 25.13 5.79
N LYS A 75 0.83 26.25 5.51
CA LYS A 75 -0.60 26.26 5.25
C LYS A 75 -0.91 25.48 3.98
N PHE A 76 -1.88 24.56 4.07
CA PHE A 76 -2.30 23.73 2.95
C PHE A 76 -2.87 24.59 1.80
N LYS A 77 -2.22 24.55 0.62
CA LYS A 77 -2.72 25.19 -0.61
C LYS A 77 -3.38 24.12 -1.48
N ILE A 78 -4.69 24.27 -1.71
CA ILE A 78 -5.45 23.40 -2.60
C ILE A 78 -5.12 23.76 -4.05
N ASN A 79 -4.71 22.77 -4.85
CA ASN A 79 -4.47 22.96 -6.27
C ASN A 79 -5.76 22.68 -7.07
N TYR A 80 -6.36 23.72 -7.67
CA TYR A 80 -7.59 23.60 -8.45
C TYR A 80 -7.45 22.69 -9.69
N LYS A 81 -6.22 22.35 -10.12
CA LYS A 81 -5.97 21.32 -11.14
C LYS A 81 -6.54 19.94 -10.75
N MET A 82 -6.76 19.68 -9.47
CA MET A 82 -7.44 18.47 -9.00
C MET A 82 -8.86 18.32 -9.55
N ILE A 83 -9.57 19.42 -9.81
CA ILE A 83 -10.96 19.38 -10.30
C ILE A 83 -11.02 18.75 -11.70
N PHE A 84 -10.02 18.98 -12.55
CA PHE A 84 -9.94 18.38 -13.88
C PHE A 84 -9.63 16.88 -13.85
N ILE A 85 -8.92 16.41 -12.81
CA ILE A 85 -8.69 14.97 -12.59
C ILE A 85 -10.00 14.28 -12.15
N LEU A 86 -10.93 15.03 -11.56
CA LEU A 86 -12.18 14.48 -11.05
C LEU A 86 -13.30 14.30 -12.10
N THR A 87 -13.21 14.93 -13.27
CA THR A 87 -14.26 14.85 -14.31
C THR A 87 -14.37 13.50 -15.05
N PRO A 88 -13.29 12.76 -15.38
CA PRO A 88 -13.43 11.42 -15.97
C PRO A 88 -13.90 10.36 -14.96
N ILE A 89 -13.99 10.70 -13.68
CA ILE A 89 -14.36 9.79 -12.61
C ILE A 89 -15.86 9.49 -12.62
N SER A 90 -16.68 10.53 -12.79
CA SER A 90 -18.14 10.40 -12.75
C SER A 90 -18.66 9.53 -13.88
N SER A 91 -18.04 9.57 -15.07
CA SER A 91 -18.41 8.73 -16.21
C SER A 91 -18.10 7.24 -15.97
N ILE A 92 -16.95 6.93 -15.35
CA ILE A 92 -16.58 5.54 -15.01
C ILE A 92 -17.51 4.97 -13.94
N PHE A 93 -17.90 5.77 -12.93
CA PHE A 93 -18.85 5.34 -11.91
C PHE A 93 -20.24 5.02 -12.49
N LEU A 94 -20.71 5.81 -13.46
CA LEU A 94 -22.00 5.59 -14.11
C LEU A 94 -22.02 4.33 -14.97
N MET A 95 -20.95 4.04 -15.72
CA MET A 95 -20.86 2.80 -16.53
C MET A 95 -20.82 1.53 -15.65
N ASN A 96 -20.26 1.62 -14.44
CA ASN A 96 -20.11 0.46 -13.57
C ASN A 96 -21.41 -0.01 -12.89
N MET A 97 -22.38 0.88 -12.69
CA MET A 97 -23.67 0.53 -12.07
C MET A 97 -24.51 -0.42 -12.93
N GLN A 98 -24.41 -0.32 -14.27
CA GLN A 98 -25.12 -1.21 -15.19
C GLN A 98 -24.55 -2.65 -15.21
N ASN A 99 -23.22 -2.80 -15.05
CA ASN A 99 -22.57 -4.11 -15.11
C ASN A 99 -22.65 -4.93 -13.81
N GLN A 100 -22.98 -4.31 -12.67
CA GLN A 100 -23.00 -5.00 -11.37
C GLN A 100 -24.05 -6.11 -11.32
N TRP A 101 -25.18 -5.96 -12.02
CA TRP A 101 -26.29 -6.92 -11.98
C TRP A 101 -25.94 -8.27 -12.60
N TYR A 102 -25.04 -8.31 -13.59
CA TYR A 102 -24.59 -9.56 -14.22
C TYR A 102 -23.53 -10.31 -13.41
N SER A 103 -22.80 -9.61 -12.53
CA SER A 103 -21.63 -10.17 -11.83
C SER A 103 -21.94 -10.99 -10.57
N THR A 104 -23.12 -10.78 -9.96
CA THR A 104 -23.50 -11.43 -8.69
C THR A 104 -23.69 -12.94 -8.83
N HIS A 105 -24.11 -13.42 -10.00
CA HIS A 105 -24.30 -14.85 -10.25
C HIS A 105 -22.99 -15.64 -10.39
N MET A 106 -21.91 -15.02 -10.88
CA MET A 106 -20.60 -15.68 -11.03
C MET A 106 -19.84 -15.83 -9.70
N ILE A 107 -20.07 -14.92 -8.74
CA ILE A 107 -19.36 -14.88 -7.46
C ILE A 107 -19.74 -16.09 -6.57
N ASN A 108 -21.00 -16.52 -6.60
CA ASN A 108 -21.46 -17.65 -5.79
C ASN A 108 -20.83 -18.99 -6.21
N ASN A 109 -20.53 -19.18 -7.50
CA ASN A 109 -19.90 -20.41 -7.99
C ASN A 109 -18.39 -20.47 -7.71
N TYR A 110 -17.73 -19.32 -7.58
CA TYR A 110 -16.30 -19.28 -7.26
C TYR A 110 -16.05 -19.53 -5.77
N LEU A 111 -16.92 -19.01 -4.90
CA LEU A 111 -16.87 -19.20 -3.46
C LEU A 111 -17.00 -20.68 -3.03
N THR A 112 -17.71 -21.51 -3.81
CA THR A 112 -17.87 -22.94 -3.53
C THR A 112 -16.64 -23.76 -3.93
N LEU A 113 -15.94 -23.40 -5.01
CA LEU A 113 -14.67 -24.02 -5.43
C LEU A 113 -13.51 -23.69 -4.47
N MET A 114 -13.54 -22.52 -3.83
CA MET A 114 -12.45 -22.02 -2.99
C MET A 114 -12.33 -22.67 -1.60
N LYS A 115 -13.34 -23.41 -1.12
CA LYS A 115 -13.33 -24.01 0.23
C LYS A 115 -12.36 -25.18 0.40
N ASN A 116 -11.79 -25.72 -0.68
CA ASN A 116 -11.08 -26.99 -0.65
C ASN A 116 -9.55 -26.91 -0.71
N TYR A 117 -8.94 -25.72 -0.69
CA TYR A 117 -7.48 -25.60 -0.71
C TYR A 117 -6.90 -25.41 0.70
N PRO A 118 -6.02 -26.30 1.19
CA PRO A 118 -5.40 -26.14 2.50
C PRO A 118 -4.41 -24.98 2.47
N PHE A 119 -4.74 -23.91 3.20
CA PHE A 119 -3.94 -22.71 3.40
C PHE A 119 -2.47 -23.00 3.77
N TYR A 120 -2.24 -24.04 4.57
CA TYR A 120 -0.92 -24.41 5.09
C TYR A 120 0.10 -24.78 3.99
N MET A 121 -0.35 -25.29 2.84
CA MET A 121 0.56 -25.65 1.73
C MET A 121 1.28 -24.44 1.13
N HIS A 122 0.72 -23.23 1.22
CA HIS A 122 1.33 -22.04 0.63
C HIS A 122 2.62 -21.61 1.36
N PHE A 123 2.66 -21.71 2.69
CA PHE A 123 3.84 -21.29 3.45
C PHE A 123 4.97 -22.32 3.43
N ILE A 124 4.64 -23.61 3.49
CA ILE A 124 5.64 -24.68 3.46
C ILE A 124 6.46 -24.60 2.16
N LYS A 125 5.85 -24.19 1.05
CA LYS A 125 6.52 -24.03 -0.24
C LYS A 125 7.74 -23.11 -0.18
N TYR A 126 7.74 -22.07 0.66
CA TYR A 126 8.87 -21.16 0.81
C TYR A 126 10.04 -21.78 1.58
N PHE A 127 9.77 -22.76 2.44
CA PHE A 127 10.78 -23.50 3.19
C PHE A 127 11.23 -24.77 2.48
N SER A 128 10.53 -25.19 1.42
CA SER A 128 10.94 -26.32 0.59
C SER A 128 11.93 -25.90 -0.50
N PHE A 129 12.83 -26.80 -0.87
CA PHE A 129 13.67 -26.62 -2.06
C PHE A 129 12.82 -26.56 -3.34
N PRO A 130 13.12 -25.72 -4.34
CA PRO A 130 14.23 -24.78 -4.45
C PRO A 130 13.94 -23.38 -3.88
N MET A 131 12.70 -23.08 -3.49
CA MET A 131 12.29 -21.74 -3.04
C MET A 131 13.04 -21.30 -1.78
N MET A 132 13.48 -22.25 -0.96
CA MET A 132 14.35 -21.99 0.20
C MET A 132 15.62 -21.18 -0.16
N LEU A 133 16.18 -21.33 -1.37
CA LEU A 133 17.33 -20.52 -1.79
C LEU A 133 16.97 -19.03 -1.88
N THR A 134 15.76 -18.73 -2.36
CA THR A 134 15.28 -17.33 -2.44
C THR A 134 15.04 -16.75 -1.06
N THR A 135 14.53 -17.53 -0.10
CA THR A 135 14.31 -17.05 1.27
C THR A 135 15.63 -16.78 1.98
N ILE A 136 16.62 -17.67 1.83
CA ILE A 136 17.98 -17.45 2.34
C ILE A 136 18.57 -16.17 1.75
N GLY A 137 18.48 -15.96 0.43
CA GLY A 137 18.95 -14.73 -0.22
C GLY A 137 18.33 -13.45 0.36
N LEU A 138 17.01 -13.44 0.58
CA LEU A 138 16.31 -12.29 1.17
C LEU A 138 16.74 -12.04 2.62
N THR A 139 16.98 -13.08 3.42
CA THR A 139 17.45 -12.90 4.81
C THR A 139 18.85 -12.27 4.87
N ILE A 140 19.77 -12.69 4.00
CA ILE A 140 21.11 -12.11 3.89
C ILE A 140 21.03 -10.64 3.45
N PHE A 141 20.14 -10.33 2.49
CA PHE A 141 19.92 -8.96 2.02
C PHE A 141 19.39 -8.03 3.14
N LEU A 142 18.40 -8.48 3.92
CA LEU A 142 17.89 -7.70 5.05
C LEU A 142 18.95 -7.49 6.13
N PHE A 143 19.76 -8.51 6.42
CA PHE A 143 20.89 -8.38 7.35
C PHE A 143 21.92 -7.35 6.87
N PHE A 144 22.27 -7.38 5.58
CA PHE A 144 23.16 -6.39 4.98
C PHE A 144 22.61 -4.96 5.09
N ILE A 145 21.32 -4.75 4.81
CA ILE A 145 20.66 -3.44 4.97
C ILE A 145 20.76 -2.95 6.42
N MET A 146 20.53 -3.82 7.40
CA MET A 146 20.63 -3.45 8.82
C MET A 146 22.06 -3.00 9.20
N VAL A 147 23.09 -3.70 8.73
CA VAL A 147 24.49 -3.29 8.98
C VAL A 147 24.80 -1.96 8.28
N ALA A 148 24.33 -1.79 7.04
CA ALA A 148 24.52 -0.56 6.28
C ALA A 148 23.83 0.64 6.95
N SER A 149 22.59 0.48 7.44
CA SER A 149 21.85 1.57 8.09
C SER A 149 22.54 2.04 9.38
N ILE A 150 23.09 1.13 10.19
CA ILE A 150 23.88 1.48 11.38
C ILE A 150 25.11 2.31 11.00
N LYS A 151 25.83 1.92 9.93
CA LYS A 151 27.00 2.68 9.44
C LYS A 151 26.64 4.07 8.92
N ILE A 152 25.48 4.23 8.27
CA ILE A 152 25.01 5.53 7.78
C ILE A 152 24.61 6.44 8.96
N VAL A 153 23.98 5.89 10.01
CA VAL A 153 23.58 6.67 11.18
C VAL A 153 24.77 7.05 12.08
N ALA A 154 25.84 6.25 12.08
CA ALA A 154 27.05 6.48 12.89
C ALA A 154 27.92 7.68 12.47
N ILE A 155 27.37 8.66 11.74
CA ILE A 155 28.07 9.91 11.43
C ILE A 155 28.22 10.69 12.75
N SER A 156 29.46 10.76 13.22
CA SER A 156 29.88 11.47 14.42
C SER A 156 30.01 12.97 14.19
N GLN A 157 28.93 13.64 13.77
CA GLN A 157 28.89 15.10 13.78
C GLN A 157 27.69 15.53 14.60
N GLY A 158 27.95 16.47 15.53
CA GLY A 158 27.10 16.81 16.66
C GLY A 158 25.65 17.17 16.30
N PRO A 159 24.77 17.32 17.30
CA PRO A 159 23.34 17.48 17.08
C PRO A 159 23.05 18.60 16.07
N LEU A 160 22.21 18.31 15.07
CA LEU A 160 21.69 19.27 14.08
C LEU A 160 20.95 20.47 14.69
N ARG A 161 20.66 20.42 16.00
CA ARG A 161 20.07 21.53 16.75
C ARG A 161 21.13 22.13 17.68
N GLN A 162 21.51 23.37 17.41
CA GLN A 162 22.23 24.20 18.37
C GLN A 162 21.42 24.26 19.67
N LYS A 163 22.04 23.86 20.78
CA LYS A 163 21.51 24.13 22.12
C LYS A 163 21.91 25.56 22.47
N PHE A 164 20.95 26.46 22.33
CA PHE A 164 20.90 27.85 22.82
C PHE A 164 21.99 28.80 22.29
#